data_AF-A0A9W7CRL6-F1
#
_entry.id   AF-A0A9W7CRL6-F1
#
_cell.length_a   1.000
_cell.length_b   1.000
_cell.length_c   1.000
_cell.angle_alpha   90.00
_cell.angle_beta   90.00
_cell.angle_gamma   90.00
#
_symmetry.space_group_name_H-M   'P 1'
#
loop_
_entity.id
_entity.type
_entity.pdbx_description
1 polymer ?
#
loop_
_entity_poly.entity_id
_entity_poly.type
_entity_poly.pdbx_seq_one_letter_code
_entity_poly.pdbx_strand_id
1 'polypeptide(L)'
;MNSHVQGVITGKQVHIQVKNEAPYSSAQESNVYLDPTARAEYDATSRTWRFGGADSLTAEENRRLRAEKRAKKAKAAADAAAASKKTTEMHSADSSSTLLTAINQAATDLGLASKNMGMGVDVEPVATFENLNGREDFIRRNFTDQEMAYCYSAPHPAASFAGRWAAKEAVIKAISSSSPTEPNLWKGAGAPLREIEIFMTTSGAPSVLLSGYPLQVFKRLSLSKLSVSISHSGDFAAAQAVASFQQE
;
A
#
# COMPACT_ATOMS: atom_id res chain seq x y z
N MET A 1 -37.56 -3.85 7.78
CA MET A 1 -38.74 -4.75 7.91
C MET A 1 -38.47 -6.01 7.09
N ASN A 2 -38.72 -7.21 7.63
CA ASN A 2 -38.38 -8.47 6.94
C ASN A 2 -39.45 -8.81 5.88
N SER A 3 -39.19 -8.42 4.63
CA SER A 3 -40.13 -8.52 3.51
C SER A 3 -40.45 -9.98 3.13
N HIS A 4 -39.50 -10.89 3.26
CA HIS A 4 -39.70 -12.30 2.92
C HIS A 4 -40.68 -12.97 3.89
N VAL A 5 -40.48 -12.80 5.20
CA VAL A 5 -41.36 -13.39 6.23
C VAL A 5 -42.79 -12.87 6.12
N GLN A 6 -42.97 -11.59 5.86
CA GLN A 6 -44.32 -11.03 5.61
C GLN A 6 -44.96 -11.63 4.36
N GLY A 7 -44.18 -11.83 3.29
CA GLY A 7 -44.64 -12.50 2.08
C GLY A 7 -45.13 -13.93 2.36
N VAL A 8 -44.41 -14.66 3.22
CA VAL A 8 -44.79 -16.02 3.63
C VAL A 8 -46.08 -16.03 4.45
N ILE A 9 -46.19 -15.21 5.50
CA ILE A 9 -47.37 -15.16 6.37
C ILE A 9 -48.63 -14.77 5.59
N THR A 10 -48.48 -13.86 4.63
CA THR A 10 -49.60 -13.39 3.79
C THR A 10 -49.93 -14.32 2.62
N GLY A 11 -49.23 -15.46 2.48
CA GLY A 11 -49.44 -16.41 1.39
C GLY A 11 -48.93 -15.94 0.02
N LYS A 12 -48.22 -14.81 -0.05
CA LYS A 12 -47.62 -14.27 -1.29
C LYS A 12 -46.35 -15.01 -1.70
N GLN A 13 -45.68 -15.65 -0.74
CA GLN A 13 -44.46 -16.45 -0.96
C GLN A 13 -44.57 -17.77 -0.23
N VAL A 14 -43.92 -18.80 -0.77
CA VAL A 14 -43.84 -20.10 -0.11
C VAL A 14 -42.74 -20.04 0.93
N HIS A 15 -42.99 -20.58 2.13
CA HIS A 15 -41.99 -20.64 3.18
C HIS A 15 -40.80 -21.53 2.79
N ILE A 16 -41.10 -22.68 2.19
CA ILE A 16 -40.12 -23.68 1.76
C ILE A 16 -40.06 -23.66 0.24
N GLN A 17 -38.95 -23.19 -0.32
CA GLN A 17 -38.65 -23.26 -1.75
C GLN A 17 -37.56 -24.32 -1.99
N VAL A 18 -37.96 -25.48 -2.52
CA VAL A 18 -37.02 -26.53 -2.88
C VAL A 18 -36.23 -26.10 -4.11
N LYS A 19 -34.91 -26.25 -4.07
CA LYS A 19 -34.03 -25.98 -5.21
C LYS A 19 -34.04 -27.18 -6.16
N ASN A 20 -34.09 -26.90 -7.45
CA ASN A 20 -34.18 -27.93 -8.49
C ASN A 20 -32.84 -28.30 -9.13
N GLU A 21 -31.79 -27.53 -8.84
CA GLU A 21 -30.46 -27.71 -9.43
C GLU A 21 -29.36 -27.21 -8.47
N ALA A 22 -28.14 -27.70 -8.68
CA ALA A 22 -26.95 -27.19 -8.01
C ALA A 22 -26.58 -25.79 -8.56
N PRO A 23 -25.84 -24.97 -7.79
CA PRO A 23 -25.36 -23.66 -8.26
C PRO A 23 -24.24 -23.75 -9.32
N TYR A 24 -23.90 -24.93 -9.82
CA TYR A 24 -22.91 -25.19 -10.86
C TYR A 24 -23.47 -26.19 -11.87
N SER A 25 -23.03 -26.12 -13.13
CA SER A 25 -23.36 -27.15 -14.13
C SER A 25 -22.53 -28.42 -13.89
N SER A 26 -22.95 -29.56 -14.44
CA SER A 26 -22.19 -30.82 -14.36
C SER A 26 -20.77 -30.69 -14.95
N ALA A 27 -20.57 -29.83 -15.96
CA ALA A 27 -19.25 -29.56 -16.52
C ALA A 27 -18.35 -28.77 -15.54
N GLN A 28 -18.94 -27.98 -14.65
CA GLN A 28 -18.21 -27.18 -13.66
C GLN A 28 -17.99 -27.92 -12.33
N GLU A 29 -18.69 -29.02 -12.06
CA GLU A 29 -18.72 -29.71 -10.76
C GLU A 29 -17.32 -30.00 -10.21
N SER A 30 -16.46 -30.66 -11.01
CA SER A 30 -15.10 -30.99 -10.59
C SER A 30 -14.25 -29.74 -10.30
N ASN A 31 -14.37 -28.71 -11.14
CA ASN A 31 -13.61 -27.46 -10.97
C ASN A 31 -14.03 -26.72 -9.70
N VAL A 32 -15.33 -26.72 -9.37
CA VAL A 32 -15.85 -26.10 -8.16
C VAL A 32 -15.41 -26.86 -6.91
N TYR A 33 -15.42 -28.20 -6.95
CA TYR A 33 -14.99 -29.01 -5.80
C TYR A 33 -13.49 -28.92 -5.52
N LEU A 34 -12.67 -28.71 -6.54
CA LEU A 34 -11.21 -28.68 -6.40
C LEU A 34 -10.64 -27.28 -6.12
N ASP A 35 -11.47 -26.22 -6.20
CA ASP A 35 -11.05 -24.84 -5.91
C ASP A 35 -11.62 -24.35 -4.55
N PRO A 36 -10.83 -24.30 -3.47
CA PRO A 36 -11.28 -23.82 -2.15
C PRO A 36 -11.65 -22.33 -2.15
N THR A 37 -11.23 -21.58 -3.16
CA THR A 37 -11.53 -20.15 -3.33
C THR A 37 -12.77 -19.91 -4.20
N ALA A 38 -13.36 -20.95 -4.80
CA ALA A 38 -14.55 -20.82 -5.63
C ALA A 38 -15.71 -20.21 -4.83
N ARG A 39 -16.35 -19.16 -5.37
CA ARG A 39 -17.55 -18.53 -4.80
C ARG A 39 -18.60 -18.37 -5.88
N ALA A 40 -19.87 -18.56 -5.50
CA ALA A 40 -20.98 -18.26 -6.38
C ALA A 40 -21.20 -16.75 -6.46
N GLU A 41 -21.51 -16.26 -7.65
CA GLU A 41 -21.91 -14.87 -7.92
C GLU A 41 -23.40 -14.83 -8.27
N TYR A 42 -24.04 -13.69 -8.02
CA TYR A 42 -25.44 -13.53 -8.35
C TYR A 42 -25.59 -13.34 -9.87
N ASP A 43 -26.25 -14.27 -10.54
CA ASP A 43 -26.62 -14.14 -11.93
C ASP A 43 -27.98 -13.41 -12.03
N ALA A 44 -27.92 -12.17 -12.52
CA ALA A 44 -29.11 -11.34 -12.71
C ALA A 44 -30.10 -11.92 -13.74
N THR A 45 -29.63 -12.75 -14.68
CA THR A 45 -30.45 -13.35 -15.74
C THR A 45 -31.31 -14.47 -15.18
N SER A 46 -30.68 -15.45 -14.53
CA SER A 46 -31.38 -16.56 -13.88
C SER A 46 -31.93 -16.20 -12.50
N ARG A 47 -31.65 -14.99 -11.99
CA ARG A 47 -32.04 -14.47 -10.68
C ARG A 47 -31.64 -15.40 -9.52
N THR A 48 -30.55 -16.13 -9.68
CA THR A 48 -30.05 -17.08 -8.69
C THR A 48 -28.52 -16.98 -8.58
N TRP A 49 -27.96 -17.57 -7.54
CA TRP A 49 -26.52 -17.61 -7.32
C TRP A 49 -25.90 -18.79 -8.06
N ARG A 50 -24.90 -18.53 -8.90
CA ARG A 50 -24.20 -19.54 -9.70
C ARG A 50 -22.69 -19.37 -9.65
N PHE A 51 -21.95 -20.47 -9.78
CA PHE A 51 -20.51 -20.42 -9.97
C PHE A 51 -20.19 -19.98 -11.41
N GLY A 52 -19.63 -18.79 -11.58
CA GLY A 52 -19.08 -18.35 -12.86
C GLY A 52 -17.64 -18.83 -13.01
N GLY A 53 -17.35 -19.71 -13.98
CA GLY A 53 -15.94 -20.04 -14.23
C GLY A 53 -15.57 -21.35 -14.93
N ALA A 54 -16.49 -22.12 -15.51
CA ALA A 54 -16.07 -23.37 -16.18
C ALA A 54 -16.79 -23.75 -17.47
N ASP A 55 -17.75 -22.96 -17.98
CA ASP A 55 -18.39 -23.19 -19.29
C ASP A 55 -18.09 -22.13 -20.34
N SER A 56 -16.89 -21.54 -20.34
CA SER A 56 -16.57 -20.68 -21.48
C SER A 56 -15.07 -20.62 -21.72
N LEU A 57 -14.69 -20.75 -23.00
CA LEU A 57 -13.43 -20.25 -23.58
C LEU A 57 -13.09 -18.84 -23.04
N THR A 58 -14.13 -18.09 -22.69
CA THR A 58 -14.14 -16.84 -21.95
C THR A 58 -13.45 -16.86 -20.57
N ALA A 59 -13.27 -17.98 -19.86
CA ALA A 59 -12.59 -18.01 -18.54
C ALA A 59 -11.05 -18.05 -18.68
N GLU A 60 -10.53 -18.77 -19.67
CA GLU A 60 -9.12 -18.64 -20.07
C GLU A 60 -8.88 -17.30 -20.75
N GLU A 61 -9.77 -16.84 -21.62
CA GLU A 61 -9.68 -15.51 -22.21
C GLU A 61 -9.83 -14.41 -21.16
N ASN A 62 -10.67 -14.55 -20.13
CA ASN A 62 -10.80 -13.58 -19.04
C ASN A 62 -9.61 -13.67 -18.08
N ARG A 63 -9.04 -14.85 -17.82
CA ARG A 63 -7.77 -14.98 -17.09
C ARG A 63 -6.63 -14.35 -17.88
N ARG A 64 -6.59 -14.58 -19.19
CA ARG A 64 -5.64 -13.97 -20.13
C ARG A 64 -5.86 -12.47 -20.23
N LEU A 65 -7.09 -11.96 -20.31
CA LEU A 65 -7.42 -10.54 -20.32
C LEU A 65 -7.15 -9.87 -18.97
N ARG A 66 -7.36 -10.56 -17.85
CA ARG A 66 -6.99 -10.08 -16.50
C ARG A 66 -5.47 -10.09 -16.33
N ALA A 67 -4.77 -11.10 -16.83
CA ALA A 67 -3.31 -11.18 -16.86
C ALA A 67 -2.71 -10.12 -17.80
N GLU A 68 -3.29 -9.91 -18.99
CA GLU A 68 -2.92 -8.87 -19.95
C GLU A 68 -3.27 -7.49 -19.42
N LYS A 69 -4.39 -7.30 -18.72
CA LYS A 69 -4.71 -6.03 -18.03
C LYS A 69 -3.75 -5.78 -16.87
N ARG A 70 -3.40 -6.80 -16.07
CA ARG A 70 -2.38 -6.71 -15.02
C ARG A 70 -1.00 -6.43 -15.59
N ALA A 71 -0.63 -7.07 -16.70
CA ALA A 71 0.62 -6.86 -17.42
C ALA A 71 0.65 -5.49 -18.10
N LYS A 72 -0.45 -5.02 -18.70
CA LYS A 72 -0.58 -3.65 -19.23
C LYS A 72 -0.58 -2.60 -18.13
N LYS A 73 -1.15 -2.89 -16.95
CA LYS A 73 -1.10 -1.99 -15.78
C LYS A 73 0.30 -1.95 -15.15
N ALA A 74 0.96 -3.11 -15.04
CA ALA A 74 2.34 -3.21 -14.60
C ALA A 74 3.30 -2.57 -15.61
N LYS A 75 3.05 -2.76 -16.91
CA LYS A 75 3.78 -2.10 -18.00
C LYS A 75 3.47 -0.61 -18.06
N ALA A 76 2.25 -0.14 -17.80
CA ALA A 76 1.95 1.28 -17.70
C ALA A 76 2.60 1.91 -16.46
N ALA A 77 2.69 1.18 -15.35
CA ALA A 77 3.44 1.60 -14.16
C ALA A 77 4.95 1.60 -14.41
N ALA A 78 5.47 0.63 -15.18
CA ALA A 78 6.88 0.55 -15.57
C ALA A 78 7.24 1.57 -16.67
N ASP A 79 6.37 1.82 -17.63
CA ASP A 79 6.53 2.79 -18.72
C ASP A 79 6.37 4.21 -18.20
N ALA A 80 5.50 4.45 -17.20
CA ALA A 80 5.47 5.71 -16.44
C ALA A 80 6.76 5.93 -15.64
N ALA A 81 7.46 4.87 -15.24
CA ALA A 81 8.78 4.92 -14.65
C ALA A 81 9.92 4.99 -15.70
N ALA A 82 9.70 4.51 -16.92
CA ALA A 82 10.71 4.42 -17.99
C ALA A 82 10.64 5.55 -19.04
N ALA A 83 9.59 6.39 -19.02
CA ALA A 83 9.43 7.54 -19.90
C ALA A 83 10.50 8.66 -19.74
N SER A 84 11.53 8.43 -18.92
CA SER A 84 12.67 9.34 -18.77
C SER A 84 13.97 8.89 -19.47
N LYS A 85 13.97 7.85 -20.32
CA LYS A 85 15.18 7.52 -21.10
C LYS A 85 14.88 7.29 -22.59
N LYS A 86 15.20 8.29 -23.39
CA LYS A 86 15.28 8.24 -24.85
C LYS A 86 16.69 7.77 -25.23
N THR A 87 16.78 6.58 -25.82
CA THR A 87 18.03 6.00 -26.35
C THR A 87 18.27 6.53 -27.76
N THR A 88 19.50 6.99 -28.03
CA THR A 88 20.01 7.19 -29.39
C THR A 88 21.21 6.25 -29.56
N GLU A 89 21.19 5.45 -30.62
CA GLU A 89 22.27 4.54 -31.00
C GLU A 89 23.54 5.32 -31.36
N MET A 90 24.71 4.80 -30.98
CA MET A 90 25.90 4.98 -31.81
C MET A 90 26.97 3.91 -31.60
N HIS A 91 27.72 3.77 -32.70
CA HIS A 91 28.69 2.77 -33.07
C HIS A 91 29.90 2.58 -32.15
N SER A 92 30.50 1.41 -32.34
CA SER A 92 31.72 0.83 -31.80
C SER A 92 32.96 1.73 -31.75
N ALA A 93 33.59 1.84 -30.56
CA ALA A 93 35.00 1.50 -30.30
C ALA A 93 35.39 1.78 -28.82
N ASP A 94 36.29 0.93 -28.29
CA ASP A 94 36.95 0.91 -26.96
C ASP A 94 36.06 0.74 -25.71
N SER A 95 35.71 -0.52 -25.46
CA SER A 95 34.50 -0.92 -24.71
C SER A 95 34.63 -1.16 -23.21
N SER A 96 35.76 -0.92 -22.53
CA SER A 96 35.87 -1.30 -21.11
C SER A 96 35.88 -0.11 -20.13
N SER A 97 36.67 0.93 -20.37
CA SER A 97 36.73 2.12 -19.49
C SER A 97 35.55 3.06 -19.71
N THR A 98 35.10 3.21 -20.95
CA THR A 98 34.04 4.12 -21.38
C THR A 98 32.66 3.63 -20.94
N LEU A 99 32.42 2.30 -21.00
CA LEU A 99 31.19 1.68 -20.54
C LEU A 99 31.02 1.78 -19.03
N LEU A 100 32.08 1.54 -18.26
CA LEU A 100 32.07 1.72 -16.81
C LEU A 100 31.76 3.17 -16.41
N THR A 101 32.36 4.13 -17.13
CA THR A 101 32.11 5.56 -16.90
C THR A 101 30.67 5.93 -17.25
N ALA A 102 30.14 5.44 -18.37
CA ALA A 102 28.76 5.68 -18.78
C ALA A 102 27.73 5.01 -17.85
N ILE A 103 28.02 3.81 -17.35
CA ILE A 103 27.18 3.10 -16.36
C ILE A 103 27.18 3.86 -15.04
N ASN A 104 28.36 4.29 -14.56
CA ASN A 104 28.47 5.08 -13.34
C ASN A 104 27.76 6.42 -13.49
N GLN A 105 27.98 7.15 -14.59
CA GLN A 105 27.29 8.40 -14.88
C GLN A 105 25.77 8.20 -14.97
N ALA A 106 25.31 7.16 -15.67
CA ALA A 106 23.90 6.83 -15.76
C ALA A 106 23.32 6.42 -14.40
N ALA A 107 24.11 5.82 -13.50
CA ALA A 107 23.72 5.55 -12.13
C ALA A 107 23.66 6.84 -11.31
N THR A 108 24.56 7.82 -11.51
CA THR A 108 24.49 9.15 -10.89
C THR A 108 23.26 9.93 -11.37
N ASP A 109 22.99 9.92 -12.68
CA ASP A 109 21.86 10.61 -13.31
C ASP A 109 20.51 9.96 -12.91
N LEU A 110 20.51 8.65 -12.67
CA LEU A 110 19.36 7.93 -12.08
C LEU A 110 19.29 8.07 -10.55
N GLY A 111 20.21 8.82 -9.92
CA GLY A 111 20.28 9.01 -8.47
C GLY A 111 20.72 7.78 -7.66
N LEU A 112 21.12 6.70 -8.33
CA LEU A 112 21.64 5.47 -7.72
C LEU A 112 23.06 5.66 -7.14
N ALA A 113 23.83 6.61 -7.69
CA ALA A 113 25.11 7.04 -7.13
C ALA A 113 25.00 8.34 -6.31
N SER A 114 23.79 8.67 -5.82
CA SER A 114 23.61 9.76 -4.86
C SER A 114 24.37 9.42 -3.58
N LYS A 115 25.49 10.13 -3.40
CA LYS A 115 26.13 10.25 -2.09
C LYS A 115 25.08 10.83 -1.14
N ASN A 116 24.74 10.01 -0.15
CA ASN A 116 23.92 10.34 1.01
C ASN A 116 22.42 10.43 0.68
N MET A 117 21.70 9.30 0.74
CA MET A 117 20.25 9.29 0.96
C MET A 117 19.98 8.32 2.10
N GLY A 118 19.01 8.68 2.94
CA GLY A 118 18.48 7.82 3.99
C GLY A 118 17.19 7.15 3.54
N MET A 119 17.02 5.89 3.92
CA MET A 119 15.82 5.12 3.62
C MET A 119 15.32 4.40 4.87
N GLY A 120 14.01 4.37 5.03
CA GLY A 120 13.35 3.72 6.14
C GLY A 120 12.15 2.94 5.66
N VAL A 121 12.05 1.70 6.12
CA VAL A 121 10.88 0.85 5.90
C VAL A 121 10.40 0.36 7.25
N ASP A 122 9.10 0.39 7.43
CA ASP A 122 8.46 -0.11 8.63
C ASP A 122 7.13 -0.80 8.30
N VAL A 123 6.79 -1.82 9.09
CA VAL A 123 5.59 -2.64 8.93
C VAL A 123 4.98 -2.86 10.29
N GLU A 124 3.68 -2.60 10.40
CA GLU A 124 2.95 -2.63 11.65
C GLU A 124 1.69 -3.48 11.52
N PRO A 125 1.47 -4.45 12.43
CA PRO A 125 0.21 -5.18 12.48
C PRO A 125 -0.96 -4.25 12.81
N VAL A 126 -2.04 -4.34 12.04
CA VAL A 126 -3.29 -3.61 12.32
C VAL A 126 -3.86 -4.04 13.67
N ALA A 127 -3.69 -5.31 14.03
CA ALA A 127 -4.06 -5.89 15.33
C ALA A 127 -3.51 -5.10 16.53
N THR A 128 -2.37 -4.43 16.39
CA THR A 128 -1.79 -3.58 17.44
C THR A 128 -2.74 -2.45 17.83
N PHE A 129 -3.55 -1.95 16.91
CA PHE A 129 -4.43 -0.79 17.08
C PHE A 129 -5.93 -1.15 17.17
N GLU A 130 -6.30 -2.43 17.26
CA GLU A 130 -7.72 -2.85 17.35
C GLU A 130 -8.39 -2.35 18.64
N ASN A 131 -7.69 -2.42 19.79
CA ASN A 131 -8.19 -1.90 21.06
C ASN A 131 -7.75 -0.44 21.28
N LEU A 132 -8.35 0.50 20.53
CA LEU A 132 -8.02 1.93 20.64
C LEU A 132 -8.30 2.50 22.04
N ASN A 133 -9.39 2.08 22.69
CA ASN A 133 -9.76 2.55 24.03
C ASN A 133 -8.72 2.14 25.09
N GLY A 134 -8.14 0.94 24.97
CA GLY A 134 -7.06 0.49 25.84
C GLY A 134 -5.71 1.16 25.59
N ARG A 135 -5.62 2.09 24.63
CA ARG A 135 -4.37 2.73 24.17
C ARG A 135 -4.44 4.25 24.11
N GLU A 136 -5.40 4.86 24.79
CA GLU A 136 -5.62 6.30 24.71
C GLU A 136 -4.36 7.11 25.07
N ASP A 137 -3.63 6.71 26.13
CA ASP A 137 -2.37 7.35 26.52
C ASP A 137 -1.30 7.26 25.44
N PHE A 138 -1.17 6.09 24.80
CA PHE A 138 -0.22 5.88 23.70
C PHE A 138 -0.58 6.76 22.51
N ILE A 139 -1.87 6.83 22.16
CA ILE A 139 -2.36 7.61 21.03
C ILE A 139 -2.12 9.10 21.28
N ARG A 140 -2.55 9.62 22.44
CA ARG A 140 -2.37 11.03 22.81
C ARG A 140 -0.88 11.43 22.87
N ARG A 141 -0.02 10.52 23.34
CA ARG A 141 1.43 10.75 23.43
C ARG A 141 2.14 10.78 22.07
N ASN A 142 1.64 10.08 21.05
CA ASN A 142 2.37 9.85 19.81
C ASN A 142 1.74 10.42 18.52
N PHE A 143 0.45 10.77 18.56
CA PHE A 143 -0.28 11.30 17.40
C PHE A 143 -0.75 12.72 17.68
N THR A 144 -0.71 13.60 16.68
CA THR A 144 -1.28 14.94 16.77
C THR A 144 -2.81 14.89 16.76
N ASP A 145 -3.45 16.01 17.12
CA ASP A 145 -4.91 16.08 17.12
C ASP A 145 -5.48 15.98 15.69
N GLN A 146 -4.74 16.47 14.69
CA GLN A 146 -5.11 16.33 13.28
C GLN A 146 -5.00 14.89 12.81
N GLU A 147 -3.92 14.18 13.20
CA GLU A 147 -3.76 12.76 12.89
C GLU A 147 -4.87 11.92 13.53
N MET A 148 -5.18 12.18 14.80
CA MET A 148 -6.26 11.50 15.51
C MET A 148 -7.60 11.74 14.81
N ALA A 149 -7.94 13.00 14.51
CA ALA A 149 -9.18 13.34 13.80
C ALA A 149 -9.30 12.62 12.45
N TYR A 150 -8.21 12.57 11.67
CA TYR A 150 -8.19 11.81 10.43
C TYR A 150 -8.43 10.32 10.68
N CYS A 151 -7.67 9.70 11.58
CA CYS A 151 -7.75 8.26 11.81
C CYS A 151 -9.12 7.83 12.32
N TYR A 152 -9.74 8.58 13.23
CA TYR A 152 -11.09 8.29 13.72
C TYR A 152 -12.17 8.45 12.65
N SER A 153 -11.95 9.30 11.64
CA SER A 153 -12.88 9.47 10.52
C SER A 153 -12.76 8.40 9.43
N ALA A 154 -11.69 7.59 9.46
CA ALA A 154 -11.43 6.59 8.43
C ALA A 154 -12.41 5.39 8.54
N PRO A 155 -12.72 4.70 7.42
CA PRO A 155 -13.57 3.51 7.44
C PRO A 155 -13.04 2.38 8.35
N HIS A 156 -11.73 2.31 8.52
CA HIS A 156 -11.05 1.37 9.41
C HIS A 156 -10.01 2.13 10.27
N PRO A 157 -10.42 2.66 11.44
CA PRO A 157 -9.55 3.50 12.27
C PRO A 157 -8.24 2.82 12.70
N ALA A 158 -8.28 1.55 13.10
CA ALA A 158 -7.08 0.79 13.50
C ALA A 158 -6.04 0.71 12.37
N ALA A 159 -6.45 0.40 11.14
CA ALA A 159 -5.56 0.36 9.97
C ALA A 159 -4.97 1.75 9.66
N SER A 160 -5.76 2.81 9.83
CA SER A 160 -5.28 4.19 9.64
C SER A 160 -4.25 4.60 10.69
N PHE A 161 -4.44 4.21 11.97
CA PHE A 161 -3.44 4.44 13.02
C PHE A 161 -2.16 3.63 12.78
N ALA A 162 -2.30 2.35 12.43
CA ALA A 162 -1.16 1.49 12.09
C ALA A 162 -0.32 2.07 10.93
N GLY A 163 -0.98 2.55 9.87
CA GLY A 163 -0.29 3.15 8.73
C GLY A 163 0.49 4.42 9.08
N ARG A 164 -0.06 5.29 9.94
CA ARG A 164 0.65 6.48 10.42
C ARG A 164 1.77 6.15 11.40
N TRP A 165 1.57 5.15 12.24
CA TRP A 165 2.62 4.67 13.13
C TRP A 165 3.81 4.13 12.34
N ALA A 166 3.55 3.25 11.37
CA ALA A 166 4.57 2.77 10.45
C ALA A 166 5.27 3.92 9.70
N ALA A 167 4.52 4.95 9.28
CA ALA A 167 5.10 6.11 8.62
C ALA A 167 6.05 6.90 9.53
N LYS A 168 5.69 7.11 10.81
CA LYS A 168 6.57 7.77 11.78
C LYS A 168 7.86 7.00 12.01
N GLU A 169 7.77 5.68 12.17
CA GLU A 169 8.93 4.79 12.32
C GLU A 169 9.80 4.76 11.06
N ALA A 170 9.18 4.69 9.88
CA ALA A 170 9.89 4.78 8.61
C ALA A 170 10.66 6.11 8.47
N VAL A 171 10.08 7.23 8.91
CA VAL A 171 10.76 8.54 8.92
C VAL A 171 11.99 8.52 9.83
N ILE A 172 11.87 7.98 11.05
CA ILE A 172 12.99 7.83 11.98
C ILE A 172 14.12 7.01 11.35
N LYS A 173 13.78 5.87 10.75
CA LYS A 173 14.75 5.00 10.08
C LYS A 173 15.40 5.66 8.87
N ALA A 174 14.65 6.43 8.09
CA ALA A 174 15.18 7.17 6.95
C ALA A 174 16.19 8.24 7.41
N ILE A 175 15.84 9.04 8.42
CA ILE A 175 16.76 10.05 8.95
C ILE A 175 18.00 9.37 9.58
N SER A 176 17.83 8.26 10.30
CA SER A 176 18.93 7.54 10.94
C SER A 176 19.92 6.95 9.93
N SER A 177 19.40 6.27 8.90
CA SER A 177 20.24 5.63 7.86
C SER A 177 20.96 6.65 6.97
N SER A 178 20.51 7.91 6.93
CA SER A 178 21.23 8.98 6.24
C SER A 178 22.56 9.35 6.90
N SER A 179 22.76 8.99 8.18
CA SER A 179 23.97 9.26 8.94
C SER A 179 24.30 8.12 9.92
N PRO A 180 24.79 6.98 9.41
CA PRO A 180 24.97 5.75 10.20
C PRO A 180 26.05 5.85 11.27
N THR A 181 26.94 6.84 11.18
CA THR A 181 28.06 7.04 12.12
C THR A 181 27.75 8.03 13.23
N GLU A 182 26.62 8.74 13.18
CA GLU A 182 26.24 9.72 14.20
C GLU A 182 25.66 9.02 15.45
N PRO A 183 26.34 9.10 16.61
CA PRO A 183 25.84 8.49 17.84
C PRO A 183 24.68 9.30 18.44
N ASN A 184 23.78 8.62 19.15
CA ASN A 184 22.71 9.25 19.94
C ASN A 184 21.83 10.25 19.16
N LEU A 185 21.47 9.89 17.92
CA LEU A 185 20.65 10.75 17.06
C LEU A 185 19.25 11.05 17.64
N TRP A 186 18.72 10.12 18.45
CA TRP A 186 17.39 10.20 19.05
C TRP A 186 17.45 10.17 20.58
N LYS A 187 16.39 10.67 21.23
CA LYS A 187 16.25 10.72 22.70
C LYS A 187 16.02 9.35 23.37
N GLY A 188 16.10 8.24 22.63
CA GLY A 188 15.90 6.87 23.11
C GLY A 188 14.61 6.21 22.60
N ALA A 189 14.48 4.90 22.83
CA ALA A 189 13.41 4.05 22.27
C ALA A 189 11.98 4.38 22.74
N GLY A 190 11.84 5.17 23.82
CA GLY A 190 10.53 5.57 24.36
C GLY A 190 10.15 7.02 24.09
N ALA A 191 10.93 7.75 23.28
CA ALA A 191 10.65 9.14 22.98
C ALA A 191 9.29 9.28 22.24
N PRO A 192 8.46 10.27 22.58
CA PRO A 192 7.17 10.46 21.91
C PRO A 192 7.38 10.86 20.45
N LEU A 193 6.59 10.28 19.54
CA LEU A 193 6.68 10.55 18.10
C LEU A 193 5.66 11.58 17.61
N ARG A 194 5.03 12.31 18.52
CA ARG A 194 4.03 13.35 18.21
C ARG A 194 4.61 14.51 17.39
N GLU A 195 5.91 14.77 17.49
CA GLU A 195 6.59 15.83 16.73
C GLU A 195 6.89 15.46 15.26
N ILE A 196 6.64 14.20 14.86
CA ILE A 196 6.68 13.73 13.48
C ILE A 196 5.25 13.56 13.00
N GLU A 197 4.67 14.58 12.37
CA GLU A 197 3.27 14.57 11.95
C GLU A 197 3.10 14.10 10.51
N ILE A 198 2.17 13.17 10.28
CA ILE A 198 1.80 12.63 8.98
C ILE A 198 0.45 13.19 8.55
N PHE A 199 0.48 14.09 7.58
CA PHE A 199 -0.72 14.74 7.03
C PHE A 199 -0.93 14.39 5.56
N MET A 200 -2.17 14.56 5.08
CA MET A 200 -2.51 14.36 3.68
C MET A 200 -2.49 15.69 2.94
N THR A 201 -1.79 15.75 1.82
CA THR A 201 -1.81 16.90 0.92
C THR A 201 -3.13 16.97 0.14
N THR A 202 -3.39 18.09 -0.54
CA THR A 202 -4.57 18.27 -1.40
C THR A 202 -4.68 17.23 -2.52
N SER A 203 -3.55 16.67 -2.97
CA SER A 203 -3.55 15.60 -3.97
C SER A 203 -3.91 14.23 -3.39
N GLY A 204 -4.02 14.11 -2.06
CA GLY A 204 -4.21 12.84 -1.37
C GLY A 204 -2.90 12.07 -1.17
N ALA A 205 -1.73 12.66 -1.42
CA ALA A 205 -0.45 12.05 -1.07
C ALA A 205 -0.09 12.32 0.40
N PRO A 206 0.43 11.35 1.16
CA PRO A 206 0.92 11.58 2.52
C PRO A 206 2.19 12.44 2.50
N SER A 207 2.36 13.28 3.52
CA SER A 207 3.54 14.14 3.69
C SER A 207 3.89 14.26 5.17
N VAL A 208 5.14 14.64 5.43
CA VAL A 208 5.69 14.70 6.79
C VAL A 208 5.91 16.15 7.19
N LEU A 209 5.41 16.52 8.37
CA LEU A 209 5.73 17.77 9.03
C LEU A 209 6.56 17.45 10.29
N LEU A 210 7.82 17.90 10.30
CA LEU A 210 8.70 17.77 11.45
C LEU A 210 8.64 19.04 12.30
N SER A 211 8.48 18.85 13.60
CA SER A 211 8.55 19.91 14.61
C SER A 211 9.56 19.53 15.69
N GLY A 212 9.78 20.42 16.66
CA GLY A 212 10.57 20.14 17.86
C GLY A 212 11.95 19.53 17.60
N TYR A 213 12.25 18.42 18.26
CA TYR A 213 13.55 17.76 18.20
C TYR A 213 13.82 17.03 16.88
N PRO A 214 12.88 16.27 16.28
CA PRO A 214 13.07 15.70 14.94
C PRO A 214 13.47 16.73 13.89
N LEU A 215 12.91 17.95 13.94
CA LEU A 215 13.31 19.04 13.03
C LEU A 215 14.74 19.51 13.28
N GLN A 216 15.17 19.59 14.54
CA GLN A 216 16.56 19.95 14.88
C GLN A 216 17.55 18.91 14.34
N VAL A 217 17.22 17.62 14.50
CA VAL A 217 18.02 16.52 13.95
C VAL A 217 18.08 16.60 12.42
N PHE A 218 16.94 16.79 11.76
CA PHE A 218 16.85 16.89 10.31
C PHE A 218 17.72 18.03 9.76
N LYS A 219 17.68 19.21 10.40
CA LYS A 219 18.51 20.37 10.04
C LYS A 219 19.99 20.15 10.34
N ARG A 220 20.33 19.55 11.50
CA ARG A 220 21.71 19.24 11.88
C ARG A 220 22.38 18.32 10.87
N LEU A 221 21.63 17.35 10.35
CA LEU A 221 22.10 16.44 9.30
C LEU A 221 22.10 17.06 7.90
N SER A 222 21.72 18.33 7.74
CA SER A 222 21.64 19.01 6.43
C SER A 222 20.75 18.28 5.42
N LEU A 223 19.71 17.60 5.89
CA LEU A 223 18.69 17.00 5.02
C LEU A 223 17.78 18.10 4.48
N SER A 224 17.31 17.93 3.24
CA SER A 224 16.50 18.95 2.54
C SER A 224 15.09 18.47 2.23
N LYS A 225 14.93 17.17 1.95
CA LYS A 225 13.65 16.60 1.52
C LYS A 225 13.38 15.29 2.23
N LEU A 226 12.10 15.11 2.58
CA LEU A 226 11.57 13.89 3.17
C LEU A 226 10.30 13.51 2.41
N SER A 227 10.28 12.31 1.86
CA SER A 227 9.12 11.76 1.15
C SER A 227 8.67 10.49 1.86
N VAL A 228 7.36 10.27 1.95
CA VAL A 228 6.78 9.09 2.61
C VAL A 228 5.68 8.49 1.73
N SER A 229 5.55 7.17 1.78
CA SER A 229 4.45 6.42 1.17
C SER A 229 3.90 5.44 2.20
N ILE A 230 2.59 5.21 2.16
CA ILE A 230 1.87 4.37 3.13
C ILE A 230 0.96 3.43 2.34
N SER A 231 0.93 2.18 2.75
CA SER A 231 -0.02 1.17 2.27
C SER A 231 -0.57 0.42 3.47
N HIS A 232 -1.85 0.08 3.45
CA HIS A 232 -2.43 -0.82 4.44
C HIS A 232 -3.40 -1.77 3.73
N SER A 233 -3.28 -3.07 4.01
CA SER A 233 -4.09 -4.11 3.39
C SER A 233 -4.20 -5.31 4.32
N GLY A 234 -5.43 -5.76 4.56
CA GLY A 234 -5.69 -6.87 5.47
C GLY A 234 -5.13 -6.57 6.85
N ASP A 235 -4.18 -7.40 7.29
CA ASP A 235 -3.70 -7.43 8.66
C ASP A 235 -2.50 -6.51 8.93
N PHE A 236 -1.94 -5.88 7.89
CA PHE A 236 -0.71 -5.09 8.02
C PHE A 236 -0.82 -3.71 7.37
N ALA A 237 -0.14 -2.76 7.98
CA ALA A 237 0.23 -1.49 7.38
C ALA A 237 1.74 -1.45 7.15
N ALA A 238 2.17 -0.85 6.05
CA ALA A 238 3.56 -0.67 5.71
C ALA A 238 3.80 0.76 5.26
N ALA A 239 4.96 1.30 5.59
CA ALA A 239 5.39 2.60 5.14
C ALA A 239 6.84 2.59 4.70
N GLN A 240 7.13 3.46 3.74
CA GLN A 240 8.48 3.74 3.27
C GLN A 240 8.72 5.24 3.34
N ALA A 241 9.87 5.63 3.87
CA ALA A 241 10.34 7.01 3.83
C ALA A 241 11.72 7.11 3.18
N VAL A 242 11.96 8.21 2.47
CA VAL A 242 13.23 8.56 1.84
C VAL A 242 13.61 9.98 2.26
N ALA A 243 14.79 10.13 2.83
CA ALA A 243 15.39 11.40 3.21
C ALA A 243 16.57 11.69 2.28
N SER A 244 16.58 12.87 1.65
CA SER A 244 17.66 13.28 0.75
C SER A 244 18.24 14.63 1.13
N PHE A 245 19.52 14.80 0.83
CA PHE A 245 20.25 16.05 0.99
C PHE A 245 19.94 16.96 -0.19
N GLN A 246 20.26 18.25 -0.08
CA GLN A 246 20.08 19.16 -1.20
C GLN A 246 21.06 18.75 -2.30
N GLN A 247 20.57 18.58 -3.53
CA GLN A 247 21.46 18.47 -4.69
C GLN A 247 22.08 19.85 -4.89
N GLU A 248 23.42 19.93 -4.80
CA GLU A 248 24.19 21.08 -5.29
C GLU A 248 24.04 21.23 -6.81
#